data_AF-A0A520G0E5-F1
#
_entry.id   AF-A0A520G0E5-F1
#
_cell.length_a   1.000
_cell.length_b   1.000
_cell.length_c   1.000
_cell.angle_alpha   90.00
_cell.angle_beta   90.00
_cell.angle_gamma   90.00
#
_symmetry.space_group_name_H-M   'P 1'
#
loop_
_entity.id
_entity.type
_entity.pdbx_description
1 polymer ?
#
loop_
_entity_poly.entity_id
_entity_poly.type
_entity_poly.pdbx_seq_one_letter_code
_entity_poly.pdbx_strand_id
1 'polypeptide(L)'
;AGASPWRELGALKRKQVWFTLGIGAIGFGGMFAVFSYVKPTLLEVAGLPLAGVPFVLALFGAGMVAGNLVGSRLADRSLMRTIGGLLAWSALVLATFTFAAHHVVTASINIFLIGTVVAIGPALQIRLMDVAGDAQTLAAALNHSAFNMANALGAWLGGVAISAGLGWTSTGWVGALLALAGLGVFGWSIASARADACRAPAAACANSTG
;
A
#
# COMPACT_ATOMS: atom_id res chain seq x y z
N ALA A 1 14.35 -16.70 26.10
CA ALA A 1 13.05 -17.37 26.27
C ALA A 1 12.41 -17.49 24.89
N GLY A 2 12.26 -18.71 24.36
CA GLY A 2 11.80 -18.93 22.99
C GLY A 2 10.35 -18.48 22.80
N ALA A 3 10.07 -17.80 21.69
CA ALA A 3 8.72 -17.46 21.28
C ALA A 3 7.90 -18.75 21.18
N SER A 4 6.88 -18.90 22.03
CA SER A 4 5.89 -19.95 21.88
C SER A 4 4.96 -19.57 20.72
N PRO A 5 4.75 -20.43 19.70
CA PRO A 5 3.85 -20.13 18.58
C PRO A 5 2.44 -19.68 19.03
N TRP A 6 1.96 -20.24 20.14
CA TRP A 6 0.67 -19.87 20.74
C TRP A 6 0.66 -18.45 21.32
N ARG A 7 1.81 -17.96 21.79
CA ARG A 7 1.97 -16.60 22.31
C ARG A 7 2.00 -15.58 21.18
N GLU A 8 2.58 -15.92 20.03
CA GLU A 8 2.57 -15.06 18.84
C GLU A 8 1.14 -14.87 18.29
N LEU A 9 0.31 -15.92 18.28
CA LEU A 9 -1.10 -15.83 17.88
C LEU A 9 -1.91 -14.80 18.70
N GLY A 10 -1.45 -14.46 19.90
CA GLY A 10 -2.03 -13.40 20.71
C GLY A 10 -2.05 -12.03 20.02
N ALA A 11 -1.15 -11.77 19.06
CA ALA A 11 -1.14 -10.52 18.29
C ALA A 11 -2.40 -10.33 17.43
N LEU A 12 -3.05 -11.41 16.99
CA LEU A 12 -4.30 -11.33 16.23
C LEU A 12 -5.47 -10.78 17.04
N LYS A 13 -5.36 -10.72 18.38
CA LYS A 13 -6.36 -10.06 19.23
C LYS A 13 -6.26 -8.53 19.17
N ARG A 14 -5.13 -7.98 18.68
CA ARG A 14 -4.89 -6.54 18.64
C ARG A 14 -5.53 -5.94 17.39
N LYS A 15 -6.56 -5.11 17.57
CA LYS A 15 -7.27 -4.46 16.46
C LYS A 15 -6.37 -3.68 15.49
N GLN A 16 -5.27 -3.10 15.98
CA GLN A 16 -4.34 -2.34 15.15
C GLN A 16 -3.52 -3.21 14.19
N VAL A 17 -3.35 -4.51 14.50
CA VAL A 17 -2.79 -5.50 13.56
C VAL A 17 -3.72 -5.61 12.35
N TRP A 18 -5.02 -5.84 12.58
CA TRP A 18 -6.01 -5.95 11.49
C TRP A 18 -6.16 -4.67 10.67
N PHE A 19 -6.14 -3.49 11.31
CA PHE A 19 -6.13 -2.23 10.57
C PHE A 19 -4.89 -2.13 9.65
N THR A 20 -3.71 -2.46 10.17
CA THR A 20 -2.47 -2.39 9.39
C THR A 20 -2.48 -3.38 8.23
N LEU A 21 -2.95 -4.61 8.46
CA LEU A 21 -3.14 -5.61 7.40
C LEU A 21 -4.17 -5.17 6.37
N GLY A 22 -5.30 -4.58 6.79
CA GLY A 22 -6.33 -4.06 5.90
C GLY A 22 -5.84 -2.90 5.03
N ILE A 23 -5.02 -2.00 5.60
CA ILE A 23 -4.37 -0.92 4.84
C ILE A 23 -3.45 -1.51 3.76
N GLY A 24 -2.67 -2.54 4.10
CA GLY A 24 -1.82 -3.25 3.15
C GLY A 24 -2.63 -3.94 2.06
N ALA A 25 -3.59 -4.78 2.43
CA ALA A 25 -4.41 -5.54 1.50
C ALA A 25 -5.23 -4.65 0.54
N ILE A 26 -5.82 -3.57 1.04
CA ILE A 26 -6.70 -2.69 0.24
C ILE A 26 -5.90 -1.58 -0.43
N GLY A 27 -5.18 -0.77 0.36
CA GLY A 27 -4.49 0.42 -0.13
C GLY A 27 -3.36 0.11 -1.10
N PHE A 28 -2.59 -0.95 -0.84
CA PHE A 28 -1.53 -1.39 -1.76
C PHE A 28 -2.08 -2.15 -2.96
N GLY A 29 -3.27 -2.75 -2.86
CA GLY A 29 -3.92 -3.47 -3.94
C GLY A 29 -4.14 -2.60 -5.18
N GLY A 30 -4.30 -1.29 -4.99
CA GLY A 30 -4.46 -0.37 -6.10
C GLY A 30 -3.28 -0.35 -7.08
N MET A 31 -2.06 -0.51 -6.58
CA MET A 31 -0.86 -0.62 -7.40
C MET A 31 -0.89 -1.89 -8.27
N PHE A 32 -1.34 -3.02 -7.70
CA PHE A 32 -1.47 -4.28 -8.41
C PHE A 32 -2.60 -4.28 -9.45
N ALA A 33 -3.63 -3.45 -9.27
CA ALA A 33 -4.66 -3.25 -10.30
C ALA A 33 -4.05 -2.71 -11.60
N VAL A 34 -3.13 -1.74 -11.52
CA VAL A 34 -2.43 -1.22 -12.70
C VAL A 34 -1.33 -2.16 -13.16
N PHE A 35 -0.47 -2.63 -12.24
CA PHE A 35 0.71 -3.41 -12.60
C PHE A 35 0.36 -4.72 -13.33
N SER A 36 -0.71 -5.40 -12.92
CA SER A 36 -1.17 -6.65 -13.55
C SER A 36 -1.54 -6.50 -15.02
N TYR A 37 -1.95 -5.30 -15.45
CA TYR A 37 -2.38 -5.00 -16.82
C TYR A 37 -1.50 -3.94 -17.49
N VAL A 38 -0.31 -3.67 -16.95
CA VAL A 38 0.58 -2.64 -17.48
C VAL A 38 1.03 -2.96 -18.91
N LYS A 39 1.38 -4.23 -19.18
CA LYS A 39 1.79 -4.68 -20.51
C LYS A 39 0.71 -4.44 -21.57
N PRO A 40 -0.52 -4.98 -21.44
CA PRO A 40 -1.56 -4.72 -22.44
C PRO A 40 -1.88 -3.23 -22.55
N THR A 41 -1.87 -2.47 -21.45
CA THR A 41 -2.06 -1.02 -21.52
C THR A 41 -0.99 -0.32 -22.37
N LEU A 42 0.28 -0.68 -22.18
CA LEU A 42 1.38 -0.09 -22.96
C LEU A 42 1.31 -0.42 -24.45
N LEU A 43 0.91 -1.64 -24.80
CA LEU A 43 0.81 -2.07 -26.21
C LEU A 43 -0.43 -1.46 -26.88
N GLU A 44 -1.60 -1.65 -26.27
CA GLU A 44 -2.90 -1.37 -26.90
C GLU A 44 -3.34 0.09 -26.74
N VAL A 45 -2.89 0.80 -25.71
CA VAL A 45 -3.30 2.19 -25.43
C VAL A 45 -2.19 3.17 -25.74
N ALA A 46 -0.97 2.91 -25.27
CA ALA A 46 0.17 3.82 -25.49
C ALA A 46 0.83 3.63 -26.87
N GLY A 47 0.57 2.51 -27.54
CA GLY A 47 1.21 2.17 -28.82
C GLY A 47 2.69 1.81 -28.71
N LEU A 48 3.15 1.39 -27.52
CA LEU A 48 4.54 0.99 -27.30
C LEU A 48 4.82 -0.32 -28.05
N PRO A 49 5.90 -0.42 -28.84
CA PRO A 49 6.32 -1.70 -29.42
C PRO A 49 6.68 -2.71 -28.31
N LEU A 50 6.43 -4.00 -28.55
CA LEU A 50 6.69 -5.07 -27.56
C LEU A 50 8.12 -5.05 -26.99
N ALA A 51 9.11 -4.74 -27.82
CA ALA A 51 10.51 -4.63 -27.42
C ALA A 51 10.79 -3.50 -26.41
N GLY A 52 9.89 -2.50 -26.31
CA GLY A 52 9.98 -1.39 -25.37
C GLY A 52 9.50 -1.73 -23.95
N VAL A 53 8.64 -2.76 -23.80
CA VAL A 53 8.00 -3.10 -22.51
C VAL A 53 9.03 -3.35 -21.39
N PRO A 54 10.12 -4.13 -21.60
CA PRO A 54 11.12 -4.36 -20.56
C PRO A 54 11.76 -3.07 -20.03
N PHE A 55 11.96 -2.05 -20.87
CA PHE A 55 12.54 -0.78 -20.45
C PHE A 55 11.59 0.01 -19.55
N VAL A 56 10.29 -0.02 -19.83
CA VAL A 56 9.28 0.60 -18.96
C VAL A 56 9.14 -0.16 -17.64
N LEU A 57 9.25 -1.48 -17.65
CA LEU A 57 9.30 -2.27 -16.41
C LEU A 57 10.61 -2.04 -15.62
N ALA A 58 11.71 -1.73 -16.29
CA ALA A 58 12.93 -1.29 -15.63
C ALA A 58 12.75 0.08 -14.96
N LEU A 59 12.01 1.01 -15.58
CA LEU A 59 11.63 2.29 -14.95
C LEU A 59 10.75 2.07 -13.72
N PHE A 60 9.80 1.14 -13.78
CA PHE A 60 9.04 0.73 -12.59
C PHE A 60 9.98 0.26 -11.47
N GLY A 61 10.93 -0.63 -11.77
CA GLY A 61 11.93 -1.11 -10.82
C GLY A 61 12.80 0.01 -10.24
N ALA A 62 13.24 0.96 -11.07
CA ALA A 62 13.96 2.15 -10.62
C ALA A 62 13.11 3.01 -9.68
N GLY A 63 11.82 3.15 -9.98
CA GLY A 63 10.82 3.79 -9.11
C GLY A 63 10.70 3.09 -7.76
N MET A 64 10.69 1.75 -7.73
CA MET A 64 10.68 0.98 -6.47
C MET A 64 11.90 1.26 -5.61
N VAL A 65 13.09 1.29 -6.21
CA VAL A 65 14.34 1.60 -5.51
C VAL A 65 14.29 3.00 -4.94
N ALA A 66 13.95 4.00 -5.77
CA ALA A 66 13.85 5.39 -5.34
C ALA A 66 12.81 5.58 -4.24
N GLY A 67 11.62 4.99 -4.41
CA GLY A 67 10.52 5.02 -3.45
C GLY A 67 10.92 4.40 -2.11
N ASN A 68 11.47 3.18 -2.10
CA ASN A 68 11.90 2.53 -0.87
C ASN A 68 12.99 3.34 -0.16
N LEU A 69 13.93 3.92 -0.90
CA LEU A 69 15.04 4.70 -0.36
C LEU A 69 14.57 6.03 0.27
N VAL A 70 13.62 6.73 -0.36
CA VAL A 70 13.04 7.97 0.17
C VAL A 70 12.02 7.68 1.27
N GLY A 71 11.12 6.71 1.03
CA GLY A 71 10.04 6.33 1.91
C GLY A 71 10.51 5.76 3.25
N SER A 72 11.58 4.95 3.26
CA SER A 72 12.19 4.47 4.51
C SER A 72 12.71 5.63 5.36
N ARG A 73 13.43 6.59 4.76
CA ARG A 73 13.89 7.80 5.49
C ARG A 73 12.75 8.66 6.01
N LEU A 74 11.65 8.76 5.26
CA LEU A 74 10.45 9.47 5.74
C LEU A 74 9.81 8.70 6.91
N ALA A 75 9.75 7.37 6.83
CA ALA A 75 9.20 6.51 7.87
C ALA A 75 10.00 6.61 9.17
N ASP A 76 11.33 6.71 9.08
CA ASP A 76 12.22 6.92 10.24
C ASP A 76 11.90 8.24 10.97
N ARG A 77 11.49 9.28 10.24
CA ARG A 77 11.09 10.57 10.83
C ARG A 77 9.69 10.52 11.43
N SER A 78 8.74 9.96 10.68
CA SER A 78 7.36 9.81 11.14
C SER A 78 6.64 8.75 10.33
N LEU A 79 6.59 7.54 10.91
CA LEU A 79 5.97 6.37 10.29
C LEU A 79 4.53 6.62 9.87
N MET A 80 3.70 7.13 10.79
CA MET A 80 2.29 7.36 10.54
C MET A 80 2.05 8.41 9.44
N ARG A 81 2.77 9.53 9.48
CA ARG A 81 2.66 10.56 8.42
C ARG A 81 3.10 10.00 7.06
N THR A 82 4.13 9.16 7.06
CA THR A 82 4.63 8.52 5.84
C THR A 82 3.61 7.55 5.25
N ILE A 83 2.97 6.70 6.06
CA ILE A 83 1.93 5.79 5.55
C ILE A 83 0.77 6.57 4.95
N GLY A 84 0.25 7.58 5.65
CA GLY A 84 -0.84 8.42 5.13
C GLY A 84 -0.45 9.17 3.86
N GLY A 85 0.76 9.74 3.83
CA GLY A 85 1.30 10.45 2.67
C GLY A 85 1.50 9.55 1.46
N LEU A 86 2.04 8.34 1.66
CA LEU A 86 2.23 7.35 0.60
C LEU A 86 0.90 6.82 0.05
N LEU A 87 -0.12 6.64 0.88
CA LEU A 87 -1.46 6.26 0.41
C LEU A 87 -2.12 7.38 -0.40
N ALA A 88 -1.99 8.63 0.02
CA ALA A 88 -2.47 9.78 -0.75
C ALA A 88 -1.70 9.93 -2.08
N TRP A 89 -0.38 9.74 -2.05
CA TRP A 89 0.47 9.71 -3.24
C TRP A 89 0.09 8.58 -4.18
N SER A 90 -0.16 7.38 -3.66
CA SER A 90 -0.65 6.23 -4.41
C SER A 90 -1.96 6.56 -5.13
N ALA A 91 -2.94 7.14 -4.42
CA ALA A 91 -4.21 7.55 -5.01
C ALA A 91 -4.03 8.56 -6.16
N LEU A 92 -3.17 9.57 -5.96
CA LEU A 92 -2.87 10.57 -6.98
C LEU A 92 -2.21 9.93 -8.21
N VAL A 93 -1.13 9.18 -8.01
CA VAL A 93 -0.37 8.58 -9.11
C VAL A 93 -1.22 7.60 -9.90
N LEU A 94 -1.99 6.74 -9.22
CA LEU A 94 -2.87 5.77 -9.88
C LEU A 94 -4.03 6.45 -10.62
N ALA A 95 -4.58 7.55 -10.10
CA ALA A 95 -5.57 8.33 -10.84
C ALA A 95 -4.97 8.97 -12.10
N THR A 96 -3.74 9.50 -12.00
CA THR A 96 -3.05 10.10 -13.15
C THR A 96 -2.68 9.07 -14.24
N PHE A 97 -2.55 7.78 -13.88
CA PHE A 97 -2.27 6.71 -14.84
C PHE A 97 -3.32 6.64 -15.95
N THR A 98 -4.61 6.80 -15.60
CA THR A 98 -5.71 6.75 -16.59
C THR A 98 -5.51 7.74 -17.73
N PHE A 99 -4.97 8.93 -17.43
CA PHE A 99 -4.71 9.96 -18.44
C PHE A 99 -3.34 9.79 -19.09
N ALA A 100 -2.33 9.39 -18.32
CA ALA A 100 -0.95 9.25 -18.78
C ALA A 100 -0.75 8.05 -19.73
N ALA A 101 -1.61 7.02 -19.64
CA ALA A 101 -1.51 5.78 -20.40
C ALA A 101 -1.65 5.94 -21.93
N HIS A 102 -2.11 7.08 -22.43
CA HIS A 102 -2.35 7.31 -23.86
C HIS A 102 -1.11 7.70 -24.67
N HIS A 103 0.03 7.93 -24.03
CA HIS A 103 1.27 8.28 -24.72
C HIS A 103 2.47 7.63 -24.04
N VAL A 104 3.39 7.07 -24.84
CA VAL A 104 4.53 6.26 -24.35
C VAL A 104 5.33 6.98 -23.27
N VAL A 105 5.67 8.25 -23.50
CA VAL A 105 6.50 9.03 -22.57
C VAL A 105 5.79 9.26 -21.24
N THR A 106 4.52 9.69 -21.27
CA THR A 106 3.75 9.96 -20.05
C THR A 106 3.44 8.67 -19.29
N ALA A 107 3.14 7.58 -20.00
CA ALA A 107 2.94 6.26 -19.41
C ALA A 107 4.22 5.77 -18.72
N SER A 108 5.38 5.94 -19.36
CA SER A 108 6.68 5.55 -18.81
C SER A 108 7.04 6.31 -17.53
N ILE A 109 6.83 7.63 -17.53
CA ILE A 109 7.01 8.48 -16.35
C ILE A 109 6.05 8.05 -15.24
N ASN A 110 4.77 7.85 -15.58
CA ASN A 110 3.77 7.46 -14.59
C ASN A 110 4.09 6.09 -13.98
N ILE A 111 4.54 5.12 -14.78
CA ILE A 111 4.93 3.79 -14.29
C ILE A 111 6.15 3.85 -13.37
N PHE A 112 7.12 4.73 -13.63
CA PHE A 112 8.18 5.03 -12.65
C PHE A 112 7.58 5.55 -11.33
N LEU A 113 6.66 6.51 -11.39
CA LEU A 113 5.99 7.04 -10.19
C LEU A 113 5.17 5.96 -9.47
N ILE A 114 4.48 5.07 -10.18
CA ILE A 114 3.77 3.93 -9.59
C ILE A 114 4.76 3.03 -8.86
N GLY A 115 5.96 2.80 -9.41
CA GLY A 115 7.03 2.06 -8.74
C GLY A 115 7.36 2.65 -7.35
N THR A 116 7.31 3.96 -7.19
CA THR A 116 7.60 4.61 -5.89
C THR A 116 6.61 4.26 -4.78
N VAL A 117 5.38 3.84 -5.14
CA VAL A 117 4.33 3.43 -4.20
C VAL A 117 4.72 2.18 -3.40
N VAL A 118 5.68 1.37 -3.88
CA VAL A 118 6.22 0.20 -3.15
C VAL A 118 6.77 0.55 -1.78
N ALA A 119 7.14 1.81 -1.56
CA ALA A 119 7.53 2.35 -0.25
C ALA A 119 6.50 2.09 0.88
N ILE A 120 5.23 1.88 0.55
CA ILE A 120 4.19 1.49 1.52
C ILE A 120 4.56 0.15 2.20
N GLY A 121 5.21 -0.76 1.47
CA GLY A 121 5.60 -2.08 1.92
C GLY A 121 6.41 -2.09 3.22
N PRO A 122 7.63 -1.53 3.21
CA PRO A 122 8.46 -1.40 4.40
C PRO A 122 7.79 -0.57 5.51
N ALA A 123 7.06 0.50 5.18
CA ALA A 123 6.39 1.31 6.19
C ALA A 123 5.30 0.52 6.95
N LEU A 124 4.50 -0.28 6.24
CA LEU A 124 3.51 -1.15 6.88
C LEU A 124 4.16 -2.30 7.65
N GLN A 125 5.29 -2.83 7.17
CA GLN A 125 6.07 -3.82 7.93
C GLN A 125 6.48 -3.27 9.29
N ILE A 126 7.10 -2.08 9.32
CA ILE A 126 7.54 -1.43 10.57
C ILE A 126 6.34 -1.23 11.49
N ARG A 127 5.24 -0.68 10.96
CA ARG A 127 4.04 -0.44 11.75
C ARG A 127 3.44 -1.72 12.32
N LEU A 128 3.43 -2.79 11.53
CA LEU A 128 2.89 -4.07 11.95
C LEU A 128 3.73 -4.68 13.07
N MET A 129 5.06 -4.55 12.98
CA MET A 129 5.98 -4.95 14.05
C MET A 129 5.74 -4.15 15.34
N ASP A 130 5.52 -2.83 15.25
CA ASP A 130 5.21 -1.99 16.41
C ASP A 130 3.92 -2.43 17.11
N VAL A 131 2.85 -2.67 16.34
CA VAL A 131 1.54 -3.02 16.92
C VAL A 131 1.45 -4.49 17.35
N ALA A 132 2.29 -5.38 16.82
CA ALA A 132 2.32 -6.80 17.18
C ALA A 132 3.08 -7.08 18.50
N GLY A 133 3.98 -6.18 18.93
CA GLY A 133 4.79 -6.37 20.14
C GLY A 133 5.71 -7.58 20.00
N ASP A 134 5.63 -8.53 20.95
CA ASP A 134 6.51 -9.71 20.99
C ASP A 134 6.31 -10.70 19.82
N ALA A 135 5.26 -10.55 19.00
CA ALA A 135 4.90 -11.46 17.91
C ALA A 135 5.45 -11.02 16.54
N GLN A 136 6.73 -10.67 16.47
CA GLN A 136 7.33 -10.05 15.28
C GLN A 136 7.43 -11.00 14.08
N THR A 137 7.68 -12.30 14.32
CA THR A 137 7.76 -13.31 13.25
C THR A 137 6.41 -13.47 12.55
N LEU A 138 5.34 -13.66 13.35
CA LEU A 138 3.97 -13.72 12.83
C LEU A 138 3.59 -12.41 12.12
N ALA A 139 3.96 -11.25 12.66
CA ALA A 139 3.72 -9.97 12.01
C ALA A 139 4.35 -9.91 10.61
N ALA A 140 5.63 -10.26 10.48
CA ALA A 140 6.29 -10.27 9.17
C ALA A 140 5.62 -11.21 8.17
N ALA A 141 5.24 -12.43 8.60
CA ALA A 141 4.51 -13.38 7.76
C ALA A 141 3.16 -12.82 7.31
N LEU A 142 2.39 -12.22 8.23
CA LEU A 142 1.10 -11.62 7.92
C LEU A 142 1.21 -10.43 6.96
N ASN A 143 2.29 -9.65 7.02
CA ASN A 143 2.51 -8.56 6.06
C ASN A 143 2.67 -9.09 4.63
N HIS A 144 3.44 -10.17 4.44
CA HIS A 144 3.53 -10.84 3.14
C HIS A 144 2.18 -11.39 2.70
N SER A 145 1.40 -12.00 3.60
CA SER A 145 0.03 -12.45 3.29
C SER A 145 -0.87 -11.30 2.87
N ALA A 146 -0.78 -10.14 3.53
CA ALA A 146 -1.53 -8.94 3.15
C ALA A 146 -1.15 -8.44 1.75
N PHE A 147 0.13 -8.47 1.37
CA PHE A 147 0.54 -8.12 0.01
C PHE A 147 0.12 -9.12 -1.05
N ASN A 148 0.08 -10.42 -0.73
CA ASN A 148 -0.49 -11.42 -1.63
C ASN A 148 -1.99 -11.20 -1.82
N MET A 149 -2.71 -10.85 -0.74
CA MET A 149 -4.11 -10.45 -0.82
C MET A 149 -4.29 -9.17 -1.66
N ALA A 150 -3.42 -8.18 -1.49
CA ALA A 150 -3.41 -6.97 -2.30
C ALA A 150 -3.23 -7.27 -3.78
N ASN A 151 -2.30 -8.17 -4.13
CA ASN A 151 -2.08 -8.60 -5.49
C ASN A 151 -3.33 -9.26 -6.08
N ALA A 152 -3.89 -10.24 -5.37
CA ALA A 152 -5.11 -10.92 -5.81
C ALA A 152 -6.30 -9.96 -5.97
N LEU A 153 -6.58 -9.13 -4.95
CA LEU A 153 -7.69 -8.18 -4.95
C LEU A 153 -7.54 -7.11 -6.05
N GLY A 154 -6.35 -6.53 -6.17
CA GLY A 154 -6.05 -5.51 -7.16
C GLY A 154 -6.18 -6.03 -8.59
N ALA A 155 -5.52 -7.14 -8.89
CA ALA A 155 -5.61 -7.78 -10.20
C ALA A 155 -7.05 -8.18 -10.53
N TRP A 156 -7.76 -8.79 -9.59
CA TRP A 156 -9.15 -9.21 -9.80
C TRP A 156 -10.07 -8.04 -10.08
N LEU A 157 -10.05 -6.97 -9.27
CA LEU A 157 -10.90 -5.80 -9.47
C LEU A 157 -10.55 -5.03 -10.75
N GLY A 158 -9.26 -4.95 -11.10
CA GLY A 158 -8.82 -4.41 -12.38
C GLY A 158 -9.38 -5.22 -13.56
N GLY A 159 -9.31 -6.55 -13.45
CA GLY A 159 -9.90 -7.48 -14.41
C GLY A 159 -11.41 -7.33 -14.56
N VAL A 160 -12.14 -7.19 -13.45
CA VAL A 160 -13.59 -6.94 -13.46
C VAL A 160 -13.92 -5.66 -14.23
N ALA A 161 -13.20 -4.57 -13.99
CA ALA A 161 -13.41 -3.30 -14.71
C ALA A 161 -13.15 -3.46 -16.22
N ILE A 162 -12.07 -4.15 -16.60
CA ILE A 162 -11.75 -4.44 -18.00
C ILE A 162 -12.83 -5.31 -18.65
N SER A 163 -13.25 -6.39 -17.98
CA SER A 163 -14.31 -7.30 -18.46
C SER A 163 -15.67 -6.63 -18.57
N ALA A 164 -15.93 -5.58 -17.78
CA ALA A 164 -17.12 -4.73 -17.91
C ALA A 164 -17.06 -3.77 -19.12
N GLY A 165 -16.00 -3.82 -19.93
CA GLY A 165 -15.85 -2.99 -21.14
C GLY A 165 -15.28 -1.59 -20.88
N LEU A 166 -14.77 -1.30 -19.68
CA LEU A 166 -14.25 0.03 -19.33
C LEU A 166 -12.83 0.30 -19.90
N GLY A 167 -12.23 -0.68 -20.56
CA GLY A 167 -10.91 -0.57 -21.19
C GLY A 167 -9.73 -0.67 -20.22
N TRP A 168 -8.51 -0.70 -20.76
CA TRP A 168 -7.28 -0.95 -19.97
C TRP A 168 -6.95 0.17 -18.97
N THR A 169 -7.28 1.42 -19.29
CA THR A 169 -7.00 2.58 -18.43
C THR A 169 -7.90 2.66 -17.19
N SER A 170 -8.99 1.89 -17.15
CA SER A 170 -9.89 1.76 -16.00
C SER A 170 -9.19 1.24 -14.74
N THR A 171 -8.11 0.48 -14.91
CA THR A 171 -7.25 -0.02 -13.83
C THR A 171 -6.65 1.11 -12.98
N GLY A 172 -6.40 2.28 -13.56
CA GLY A 172 -5.96 3.48 -12.82
C GLY A 172 -7.03 3.97 -11.84
N TRP A 173 -8.30 4.03 -12.25
CA TRP A 173 -9.41 4.40 -11.37
C TRP A 173 -9.66 3.37 -10.27
N VAL A 174 -9.65 2.08 -10.62
CA VAL A 174 -9.71 1.00 -9.62
C VAL A 174 -8.58 1.16 -8.60
N GLY A 175 -7.38 1.42 -9.10
CA GLY A 175 -6.20 1.65 -8.29
C GLY A 175 -6.36 2.83 -7.32
N ALA A 176 -6.82 3.97 -7.83
CA ALA A 176 -7.05 5.17 -7.03
C ALA A 176 -8.11 4.95 -5.96
N LEU A 177 -9.23 4.30 -6.29
CA LEU A 177 -10.29 4.00 -5.34
C LEU A 177 -9.82 3.04 -4.23
N LEU A 178 -9.03 2.03 -4.56
CA LEU A 178 -8.43 1.13 -3.58
C LEU A 178 -7.44 1.87 -2.66
N ALA A 179 -6.59 2.74 -3.21
CA ALA A 179 -5.68 3.56 -2.42
C ALA A 179 -6.44 4.51 -1.47
N LEU A 180 -7.51 5.15 -1.94
CA LEU A 180 -8.40 5.99 -1.12
C LEU A 180 -9.12 5.18 -0.04
N ALA A 181 -9.60 3.97 -0.36
CA ALA A 181 -10.20 3.08 0.62
C ALA A 181 -9.19 2.69 1.71
N GLY A 182 -7.95 2.34 1.32
CA GLY A 182 -6.85 2.10 2.26
C GLY A 182 -6.52 3.32 3.12
N LEU A 183 -6.55 4.53 2.55
CA LEU A 183 -6.41 5.78 3.29
C LEU A 183 -7.56 6.00 4.28
N GLY A 184 -8.78 5.61 3.92
CA GLY A 184 -9.94 5.59 4.82
C GLY A 184 -9.75 4.64 6.00
N VAL A 185 -9.28 3.41 5.75
CA VAL A 185 -8.94 2.44 6.81
C VAL A 185 -7.82 2.99 7.71
N PHE A 186 -6.83 3.67 7.12
CA PHE A 186 -5.77 4.35 7.87
C PHE A 186 -6.31 5.47 8.78
N GLY A 187 -7.23 6.30 8.26
CA GLY A 187 -7.90 7.33 9.05
C GLY A 187 -8.71 6.74 10.21
N TRP A 188 -9.47 5.67 9.96
CA TRP A 188 -10.21 4.95 11.01
C TRP A 188 -9.25 4.38 12.05
N SER A 189 -8.16 3.75 11.63
CA SER A 189 -7.16 3.20 12.53
C SER A 189 -6.59 4.24 13.51
N ILE A 190 -6.33 5.47 13.03
CA ILE A 190 -5.92 6.61 13.87
C ILE A 190 -7.04 7.03 14.83
N ALA A 191 -8.27 7.21 14.32
CA ALA A 191 -9.41 7.61 15.15
C ALA A 191 -9.68 6.59 16.27
N SER A 192 -9.56 5.30 15.96
CA SER A 192 -9.72 4.19 16.90
C SER A 192 -8.64 4.18 17.98
N ALA A 193 -7.38 4.48 17.62
CA ALA A 193 -6.29 4.59 18.59
C ALA A 193 -6.49 5.79 19.54
N ARG A 194 -6.95 6.93 19.01
CA ARG A 194 -7.26 8.11 19.83
C ARG A 194 -8.42 7.87 20.79
N ALA A 195 -9.47 7.20 20.32
CA ALA A 195 -10.63 6.88 21.15
C ALA A 195 -10.27 5.96 22.34
N ASP A 196 -9.37 5.00 22.15
CA ASP A 196 -8.88 4.16 23.25
C ASP A 196 -8.08 4.96 24.28
N ALA A 197 -7.21 5.86 23.80
CA ALA A 197 -6.40 6.70 24.68
C ALA A 197 -7.27 7.60 25.57
N CYS A 198 -8.37 8.15 25.03
CA CYS A 198 -9.33 8.94 25.81
C CYS A 198 -10.17 8.10 26.79
N ARG A 199 -10.32 6.79 26.55
CA ARG A 199 -11.08 5.87 27.43
C ARG A 199 -10.22 5.26 28.53
N ALA A 200 -8.90 5.43 28.47
CA ALA A 200 -8.01 4.99 29.55
C ALA A 200 -8.33 5.81 30.83
N PRO A 201 -8.48 5.16 32.01
CA PRO A 201 -8.91 5.83 33.23
C PRO A 201 -7.95 6.97 33.62
N ALA A 202 -8.53 8.14 33.92
CA ALA A 202 -7.85 9.41 34.21
C ALA A 202 -6.78 9.35 35.33
N ALA A 203 -6.79 8.29 36.16
CA ALA A 203 -5.81 8.07 37.21
C ALA A 203 -4.36 7.91 36.69
N ALA A 204 -4.17 7.52 35.42
CA ALA A 204 -2.82 7.39 34.84
C ALA A 204 -2.18 8.74 34.44
N CYS A 205 -2.97 9.81 34.26
CA CYS A 205 -2.45 11.13 33.87
C CYS A 205 -2.02 12.00 35.07
N ALA A 206 -2.47 11.69 36.30
CA ALA A 206 -2.12 12.46 37.49
C ALA A 206 -0.74 12.11 38.09
N ASN A 207 -0.14 10.97 37.70
CA ASN A 207 1.12 10.47 38.28
C ASN A 207 2.37 10.80 37.45
N SER A 208 2.28 11.63 36.39
CA SER A 208 3.44 11.96 35.54
C SER A 208 3.99 13.39 35.72
N THR A 209 3.63 14.09 36.79
CA THR A 209 4.15 15.42 37.14
C THR A 209 4.89 15.44 38.48
N GLY A 210 5.55 14.33 38.84
CA GLY A 210 6.49 14.26 39.97
C GLY A 210 7.91 14.59 39.53
#